data_AF-A0A127SDC1-F1
#
_entry.id   AF-A0A127SDC1-F1
#
_cell.length_a   1.000
_cell.length_b   1.000
_cell.length_c   1.000
_cell.angle_alpha   90.00
_cell.angle_beta   90.00
_cell.angle_gamma   90.00
#
_symmetry.space_group_name_H-M   'P 1'
#
loop_
_entity.id
_entity.type
_entity.pdbx_description
1 polymer ?
#
loop_
_entity_poly.entity_id
_entity_poly.type
_entity_poly.pdbx_seq_one_letter_code
_entity_poly.pdbx_strand_id
1 'polypeptide(L)'
;MIKEIVGNIKSDDLEILFRMDSGYFDEKIIETIESLGCKYLIKAKSYSTLTSQATNSSIVFVKGEEGRETTELYTKLVKWEKDRRFVVSRVLKPEKERAQLSLLEGSNTTTFSL
;
A
#
# COMPACT_ATOMS: atom_id res chain seq x y z
N MET A 1 -3.03 15.81 18.58
CA MET A 1 -2.22 16.05 17.37
C MET A 1 -3.02 16.13 16.06
N ILE A 2 -3.51 15.05 15.42
CA ILE A 2 -4.21 15.16 14.11
C ILE A 2 -5.42 16.10 14.17
N LYS A 3 -6.28 15.95 15.18
CA LYS A 3 -7.44 16.84 15.40
C LYS A 3 -7.05 18.31 15.55
N GLU A 4 -5.91 18.59 16.17
CA GLU A 4 -5.42 19.96 16.38
C GLU A 4 -4.89 20.54 15.07
N ILE A 5 -4.13 19.77 14.28
CA ILE A 5 -3.64 20.20 12.96
C ILE A 5 -4.83 20.56 12.07
N VAL A 6 -5.82 19.66 11.99
CA VAL A 6 -7.02 19.89 11.18
C VAL A 6 -7.81 21.10 11.73
N GLY A 7 -7.98 21.22 13.04
CA GLY A 7 -8.70 22.36 13.63
C GLY A 7 -8.06 23.72 13.37
N ASN A 8 -6.74 23.79 13.19
CA ASN A 8 -6.04 25.04 12.91
C ASN A 8 -5.94 25.39 11.42
N ILE A 9 -6.05 24.40 10.52
CA ILE A 9 -5.80 24.57 9.08
C ILE A 9 -7.09 24.46 8.27
N LYS A 10 -8.06 23.67 8.74
CA LYS A 10 -9.23 23.32 7.93
C LYS A 10 -10.15 24.53 7.77
N SER A 11 -10.33 24.93 6.51
CA SER A 11 -11.43 25.75 6.02
C SER A 11 -12.24 24.94 5.01
N ASP A 12 -13.44 25.38 4.68
CA ASP A 12 -14.37 24.64 3.81
C ASP A 12 -13.78 24.37 2.41
N ASP A 13 -12.81 25.18 1.97
CA ASP A 13 -12.20 25.10 0.64
C ASP A 13 -10.90 24.27 0.59
N LEU A 14 -10.43 23.73 1.72
CA LEU A 14 -9.14 23.05 1.81
C LEU A 14 -9.27 21.53 1.93
N GLU A 15 -8.77 20.82 0.91
CA GLU A 15 -8.58 19.38 0.96
C GLU A 15 -7.23 19.04 1.62
N ILE A 16 -7.27 18.26 2.70
CA ILE A 16 -6.07 17.85 3.45
C ILE A 16 -5.74 16.37 3.15
N LEU A 17 -4.52 16.11 2.67
CA LEU A 17 -3.97 14.78 2.44
C LEU A 17 -2.83 14.49 3.43
N PHE A 18 -2.99 13.46 4.25
CA PHE A 18 -1.95 12.97 5.15
C PHE A 18 -1.06 11.93 4.46
N ARG A 19 0.25 12.20 4.38
CA ARG A 19 1.24 11.21 3.92
C ARG A 19 1.96 10.60 5.12
N MET A 20 2.03 9.27 5.18
CA MET A 20 2.68 8.57 6.30
C MET A 20 3.50 7.37 5.82
N ASP A 21 4.51 7.01 6.61
CA ASP A 21 5.27 5.77 6.42
C ASP A 21 4.69 4.62 7.24
N SER A 22 5.08 3.39 6.90
CA SER A 22 4.50 2.17 7.45
C SER A 22 4.60 2.03 8.97
N GLY A 23 5.57 2.70 9.59
CA GLY A 23 5.80 2.64 11.04
C GLY A 23 4.88 3.54 11.87
N TYR A 24 4.11 4.41 11.21
CA TYR A 24 3.42 5.52 11.87
C TYR A 24 1.88 5.45 11.77
N PHE A 25 1.31 4.36 11.28
CA PHE A 25 -0.14 4.23 11.12
C PHE A 25 -0.71 3.02 11.86
N ASP A 26 -1.90 3.20 12.42
CA ASP A 26 -2.77 2.16 12.94
C ASP A 26 -4.22 2.47 12.55
N GLU A 27 -5.16 1.58 12.88
CA GLU A 27 -6.56 1.78 12.52
C GLU A 27 -7.15 3.04 13.17
N LYS A 28 -6.82 3.33 14.44
CA LYS A 28 -7.37 4.48 15.16
C LYS A 28 -6.94 5.81 14.52
N ILE A 29 -5.71 5.88 14.03
CA ILE A 29 -5.19 7.04 13.33
C ILE A 29 -5.96 7.25 12.02
N ILE A 30 -6.13 6.19 11.24
CA ILE A 30 -6.85 6.26 9.96
C ILE A 30 -8.31 6.64 10.20
N GLU A 31 -8.98 6.00 11.16
CA GLU A 31 -10.36 6.35 11.52
C GLU A 31 -10.50 7.81 11.95
N THR A 32 -9.50 8.34 12.66
CA THR A 32 -9.49 9.77 13.02
C THR A 32 -9.42 10.64 11.77
N ILE A 33 -8.53 10.33 10.82
CA ILE A 33 -8.40 11.07 9.55
C ILE A 33 -9.70 10.97 8.73
N GLU A 34 -10.27 9.78 8.60
CA GLU A 34 -11.55 9.50 7.91
C GLU A 34 -12.70 10.30 8.54
N SER A 35 -12.80 10.31 9.87
CA SER A 35 -13.85 11.05 10.61
C SER A 35 -13.78 12.57 10.42
N LEU A 36 -12.58 13.08 10.09
CA LEU A 36 -12.34 14.49 9.80
C LEU A 36 -12.56 14.82 8.32
N GLY A 37 -12.94 13.85 7.48
CA GLY A 37 -13.14 14.03 6.04
C GLY A 37 -11.84 14.29 5.28
N CYS A 38 -10.68 13.94 5.86
CA CYS A 38 -9.38 14.12 5.24
C CYS A 38 -8.98 12.87 4.45
N LYS A 39 -8.08 13.03 3.47
CA LYS A 39 -7.50 11.93 2.70
C LYS A 39 -6.19 11.46 3.32
N TYR A 40 -5.75 10.25 3.00
CA TYR A 40 -4.45 9.75 3.41
C TYR A 40 -3.80 8.87 2.33
N LEU A 41 -2.46 8.88 2.31
CA LEU A 41 -1.62 7.99 1.51
C LEU A 41 -0.52 7.43 2.41
N ILE A 42 -0.53 6.11 2.58
CA ILE A 42 0.38 5.43 3.50
C ILE A 42 1.29 4.51 2.70
N LYS A 43 2.60 4.74 2.79
CA LYS A 43 3.59 3.80 2.25
C LYS A 43 3.72 2.62 3.21
N ALA A 44 2.97 1.56 2.95
CA ALA A 44 2.98 0.33 3.73
C ALA A 44 4.18 -0.58 3.38
N LYS A 45 4.69 -1.33 4.37
CA LYS A 45 5.59 -2.46 4.13
C LYS A 45 4.81 -3.65 3.59
N SER A 46 5.54 -4.67 3.11
CA SER A 46 5.00 -5.99 2.76
C SER A 46 4.41 -6.68 3.98
N TYR A 47 3.13 -6.45 4.25
CA TYR A 47 2.37 -7.26 5.19
C TYR A 47 1.99 -8.56 4.50
N SER A 48 2.28 -9.70 5.14
CA SER A 48 2.05 -11.04 4.58
C SER A 48 0.62 -11.24 4.07
N THR A 49 -0.39 -10.66 4.73
CA THR A 49 -1.79 -10.68 4.28
C THR A 49 -1.98 -9.99 2.93
N LEU A 50 -1.38 -8.81 2.75
CA LEU A 50 -1.45 -8.07 1.48
C LEU A 50 -0.63 -8.75 0.39
N THR A 51 0.55 -9.27 0.73
CA THR A 51 1.39 -10.01 -0.22
C THR A 51 0.68 -11.27 -0.70
N SER A 52 0.11 -12.06 0.22
CA SER A 52 -0.62 -13.29 -0.13
C SER A 52 -1.83 -13.01 -1.02
N GLN A 53 -2.57 -11.93 -0.75
CA GLN A 53 -3.65 -11.52 -1.64
C GLN A 53 -3.07 -11.13 -3.00
N ALA A 54 -2.12 -10.19 -3.06
CA ALA A 54 -1.50 -9.73 -4.31
C ALA A 54 -0.81 -10.83 -5.15
N THR A 55 -0.41 -11.95 -4.53
CA THR A 55 0.15 -13.13 -5.21
C THR A 55 -0.88 -14.07 -5.81
N ASN A 56 -2.17 -13.88 -5.48
CA ASN A 56 -3.23 -14.74 -5.98
C ASN A 56 -3.30 -14.62 -7.50
N SER A 57 -3.31 -15.77 -8.19
CA SER A 57 -3.35 -15.87 -9.65
C SER A 57 -4.56 -15.19 -10.29
N SER A 58 -5.60 -14.93 -9.51
CA SER A 58 -6.83 -14.26 -9.94
C SER A 58 -6.69 -12.74 -10.08
N ILE A 59 -5.61 -12.15 -9.54
CA ILE A 59 -5.44 -10.69 -9.53
C ILE A 59 -4.76 -10.21 -10.80
N VAL A 60 -5.43 -9.28 -11.46
CA VAL A 60 -4.93 -8.65 -12.68
C VAL A 60 -4.19 -7.37 -12.32
N PHE A 61 -2.92 -7.30 -12.70
CA PHE A 61 -2.14 -6.08 -12.61
C PHE A 61 -2.25 -5.28 -13.90
N VAL A 62 -2.46 -3.98 -13.77
CA VAL A 62 -2.47 -3.03 -14.88
C VAL A 62 -1.05 -2.52 -15.09
N LYS A 63 -0.56 -2.61 -16.33
CA LYS A 63 0.72 -2.04 -16.72
C LYS A 63 0.62 -0.52 -16.76
N GLY A 64 1.47 0.14 -15.98
CA GLY A 64 1.73 1.56 -16.04
C GLY A 64 3.03 1.86 -16.78
N GLU A 65 3.54 3.06 -16.55
CA GLU A 65 4.79 3.53 -17.14
C GLU A 65 6.02 2.88 -16.50
N GLU A 66 7.15 2.90 -17.23
CA GLU A 66 8.46 2.42 -16.75
C GLU A 66 8.47 0.96 -16.26
N GLY A 67 7.57 0.11 -16.79
CA GLY A 67 7.48 -1.29 -16.38
C GLY A 67 6.92 -1.49 -14.96
N ARG A 68 6.32 -0.45 -14.38
CA ARG A 68 5.56 -0.54 -13.14
C ARG A 68 4.19 -1.16 -13.43
N GLU A 69 3.76 -2.06 -12.56
CA GLU A 69 2.45 -2.65 -12.63
C GLU A 69 1.71 -2.42 -11.31
N THR A 70 0.43 -2.07 -11.38
CA THR A 70 -0.37 -1.74 -10.20
C THR A 70 -1.66 -2.53 -10.15
N THR A 71 -2.13 -2.84 -8.94
CA THR A 71 -3.46 -3.39 -8.67
C THR A 71 -4.04 -2.74 -7.43
N GLU A 72 -5.37 -2.72 -7.34
CA GLU A 72 -6.09 -2.25 -6.17
C GLU A 72 -6.75 -3.43 -5.46
N LEU A 73 -6.71 -3.43 -4.13
CA LEU A 73 -7.30 -4.44 -3.27
C LEU A 73 -8.17 -3.75 -2.23
N TYR A 74 -9.33 -4.33 -1.95
CA TYR A 74 -10.18 -3.92 -0.85
C TYR A 74 -10.19 -5.05 0.17
N THR A 75 -9.53 -4.81 1.31
CA THR A 75 -9.41 -5.80 2.40
C THR A 75 -9.18 -5.07 3.71
N LYS A 76 -9.41 -5.77 4.82
CA LYS A 76 -8.91 -5.37 6.14
C LYS A 76 -7.63 -6.12 6.50
N LEU A 77 -6.79 -5.50 7.31
CA LEU A 77 -5.70 -6.20 7.99
C LEU A 77 -6.27 -7.00 9.16
N VAL A 78 -5.55 -8.04 9.62
CA VAL A 78 -6.04 -9.00 10.63
C VAL A 78 -6.59 -8.33 11.90
N LYS A 79 -6.00 -7.20 12.30
CA LYS A 79 -6.37 -6.47 13.53
C LYS A 79 -7.37 -5.35 13.27
N TRP A 80 -7.91 -5.23 12.06
CA TRP A 80 -8.74 -4.11 11.65
C TRP A 80 -10.19 -4.54 11.46
N GLU A 81 -11.10 -3.62 11.77
CA GLU A 81 -12.53 -3.86 11.65
C GLU A 81 -13.06 -3.53 10.26
N LYS A 82 -12.51 -2.49 9.63
CA LYS A 82 -12.99 -1.99 8.34
C LYS A 82 -12.07 -2.33 7.18
N ASP A 83 -12.67 -2.77 6.08
CA ASP A 83 -12.00 -2.92 4.80
C ASP A 83 -11.56 -1.56 4.27
N ARG A 84 -10.35 -1.51 3.72
CA ARG A 84 -9.77 -0.30 3.14
C ARG A 84 -9.12 -0.61 1.81
N ARG A 85 -8.98 0.45 0.99
CA ARG A 85 -8.34 0.36 -0.31
C ARG A 85 -6.82 0.35 -0.16
N PHE A 86 -6.19 -0.68 -0.69
CA PHE A 86 -4.75 -0.82 -0.80
C PHE A 86 -4.36 -0.80 -2.27
N VAL A 87 -3.35 0.01 -2.61
CA VAL A 87 -2.75 0.02 -3.94
C VAL A 87 -1.42 -0.70 -3.85
N VAL A 88 -1.29 -1.79 -4.60
CA VAL A 88 -0.05 -2.56 -4.69
C VAL A 88 0.63 -2.18 -5.99
N SER A 89 1.86 -1.71 -5.89
CA SER A 89 2.72 -1.38 -7.03
C SER A 89 3.91 -2.33 -7.04
N ARG A 90 4.22 -2.91 -8.20
CA ARG A 90 5.39 -3.76 -8.40
C ARG A 90 6.18 -3.31 -9.63
N VAL A 91 7.48 -3.55 -9.61
CA VAL A 91 8.38 -3.41 -10.76
C VAL A 91 9.15 -4.71 -10.90
N LEU A 92 9.26 -5.23 -12.12
CA LEU A 92 10.06 -6.41 -12.37
C LEU A 92 11.54 -6.09 -12.15
N LYS A 93 12.23 -6.93 -11.38
CA LYS A 93 13.68 -6.79 -11.21
C LYS A 93 14.40 -6.95 -12.56
N PRO A 94 15.53 -6.24 -12.76
CA PRO A 94 16.37 -6.40 -13.95
C PRO A 94 16.75 -7.86 -14.19
N GLU A 95 16.93 -8.24 -15.46
CA GLU A 95 17.23 -9.63 -15.85
C GLU A 95 18.47 -10.21 -15.15
N LYS A 96 19.53 -9.40 -14.96
CA LYS A 96 20.75 -9.82 -14.27
C LYS A 96 20.49 -10.25 -12.81
N GLU A 97 19.61 -9.55 -12.11
CA GLU A 97 19.22 -9.89 -10.75
C GLU A 97 18.29 -11.12 -10.71
N ARG A 98 17.40 -11.25 -11.71
CA ARG A 98 16.53 -12.43 -11.87
C ARG A 98 17.35 -13.70 -12.13
N ALA A 99 18.39 -13.61 -12.97
CA ALA A 99 19.26 -14.74 -13.29
C ALA A 99 20.03 -15.26 -12.05
N GLN A 100 20.54 -14.36 -11.21
CA GLN A 100 21.24 -14.74 -9.99
C GLN A 100 20.30 -15.39 -8.95
N LEU A 101 19.07 -14.87 -8.81
CA LEU A 101 18.05 -15.46 -7.92
C LEU A 101 17.60 -16.85 -8.42
N SER A 102 17.48 -17.04 -9.74
CA SER A 102 17.12 -18.35 -10.33
C SER A 102 18.14 -19.46 -10.07
N LEU A 103 19.42 -19.08 -9.88
CA LEU A 103 20.51 -20.00 -9.54
C LEU A 103 20.47 -20.44 -8.07
N LEU A 104 19.98 -19.57 -7.18
CA LEU A 104 19.93 -19.82 -5.73
C LEU A 104 18.62 -20.46 -5.26
N GLU A 105 17.49 -20.12 -5.89
CA GLU A 105 16.16 -20.49 -5.38
C GLU A 105 15.50 -21.66 -6.11
N GLY A 106 16.12 -22.26 -7.14
CA GLY A 106 15.65 -23.50 -7.74
C GLY A 106 14.15 -23.50 -8.07
N SER A 107 13.78 -22.80 -9.15
CA SER A 107 12.42 -22.61 -9.70
C SER A 107 11.59 -21.43 -9.15
N ASN A 108 11.45 -20.41 -10.02
CA ASN A 108 10.40 -19.39 -10.15
C ASN A 108 9.68 -18.90 -8.88
N THR A 109 10.37 -18.14 -8.05
CA THR A 109 9.77 -17.34 -6.97
C THR A 109 9.77 -15.86 -7.35
N THR A 110 8.58 -15.34 -7.69
CA THR A 110 8.32 -13.90 -7.87
C THR A 110 8.65 -13.17 -6.57
N THR A 111 9.74 -12.39 -6.56
CA THR A 111 10.13 -11.61 -5.37
C THR A 111 9.49 -10.22 -5.38
N PHE A 112 8.84 -9.86 -4.27
CA PHE A 112 8.09 -8.61 -4.08
C PHE A 112 9.01 -7.48 -3.59
N SER A 113 8.93 -6.32 -4.22
CA SER A 113 9.49 -5.05 -3.70
C SER A 113 8.31 -4.08 -3.57
N LEU A 114 8.04 -3.59 -2.35
CA LEU A 114 7.04 -2.57 -2.03
C LEU A 114 7.71 -1.23 -1.67
#